data_AF-K7P5P0-F1
#
_entry.id   AF-K7P5P0-F1
#
_cell.length_a   1.000
_cell.length_b   1.000
_cell.length_c   1.000
_cell.angle_alpha   90.00
_cell.angle_beta   90.00
_cell.angle_gamma   90.00
#
_symmetry.space_group_name_H-M   'P 1'
#
loop_
_entity.id
_entity.type
_entity.pdbx_description
1 polymer ?
#
loop_
_entity_poly.entity_id
_entity_poly.type
_entity_poly.pdbx_seq_one_letter_code
_entity_poly.pdbx_strand_id
1 'polypeptide(L)'
;ELAGHQTSAESWGTGRAVARIPRVRGGGTHRSGQGAFGNMCRGGRMFAPTKTWRRWHRRVNTTQKRYAVCSALAASALPALVMSKGHRIEEIPEVPLVVEDKVEGYKKTKEAVLLLKKLKAWNDIKKVYASQRMRAGKGKMRNRRRIQRKGPCVIYNENNGIVKAFRNIPGITLLNVSKLNLLRLAPGGHVGRFCIWTESAFRKLDDLYGTWRKAAKLKADYNLPMHKMTNTDLSRILKSQEIQRALRAPVKKVKRRELKKNPLKNLRIMMRLNPYAKTARR
;
A
#
# COMPACT_ATOMS: atom_id res chain seq x y z
N GLU A 1 -17.38 28.68 -12.29
CA GLU A 1 -18.78 28.92 -11.85
C GLU A 1 -19.66 29.48 -12.96
N LEU A 2 -19.10 30.28 -13.88
CA LEU A 2 -19.81 30.85 -15.03
C LEU A 2 -20.09 29.88 -16.20
N ALA A 3 -19.41 28.73 -16.26
CA ALA A 3 -19.57 27.77 -17.34
C ALA A 3 -21.01 27.24 -17.42
N GLY A 4 -21.63 27.35 -18.59
CA GLY A 4 -23.04 26.99 -18.81
C GLY A 4 -24.05 28.03 -18.31
N HIS A 5 -23.60 29.15 -17.74
CA HIS A 5 -24.43 30.27 -17.25
C HIS A 5 -24.22 31.59 -18.02
N GLN A 6 -23.29 31.64 -18.97
CA GLN A 6 -23.02 32.82 -19.80
C GLN A 6 -24.12 33.13 -20.81
N THR A 7 -24.94 32.13 -21.16
CA THR A 7 -25.98 32.27 -22.18
C THR A 7 -27.26 32.82 -21.58
N SER A 8 -27.84 33.86 -22.17
CA SER A 8 -29.20 34.30 -21.86
C SER A 8 -30.21 33.36 -22.52
N ALA A 9 -31.01 32.68 -21.69
CA ALA A 9 -31.98 31.70 -22.15
C ALA A 9 -33.19 31.68 -21.21
N GLU A 10 -34.35 31.41 -21.77
CA GLU A 10 -35.61 31.36 -21.02
C GLU A 10 -36.45 30.20 -21.53
N SER A 11 -37.27 29.61 -20.66
CA SER A 11 -38.17 28.54 -21.08
C SER A 11 -39.29 29.14 -21.92
N TRP A 12 -39.63 28.50 -23.04
CA TRP A 12 -40.74 28.94 -23.88
C TRP A 12 -42.13 28.59 -23.31
N GLY A 13 -42.18 27.93 -22.15
CA GLY A 13 -43.44 27.47 -21.55
C GLY A 13 -44.05 26.28 -22.28
N THR A 14 -45.35 26.06 -22.09
CA THR A 14 -46.14 25.02 -22.74
C THR A 14 -46.69 25.50 -24.10
N GLY A 15 -47.31 24.59 -24.87
CA GLY A 15 -48.06 24.97 -26.08
C GLY A 15 -47.23 25.13 -27.37
N ARG A 16 -45.92 24.82 -27.36
CA ARG A 16 -45.04 24.93 -28.54
C ARG A 16 -44.45 23.60 -29.02
N ALA A 17 -45.06 22.47 -28.61
CA ALA A 17 -44.61 21.10 -28.92
C ALA A 17 -43.12 20.83 -28.62
N VAL A 18 -42.54 21.52 -27.63
CA VAL A 18 -41.14 21.35 -27.21
C VAL A 18 -41.03 21.18 -25.70
N ALA A 19 -39.98 20.49 -25.25
CA ALA A 19 -39.67 20.34 -23.82
C ALA A 19 -39.45 21.71 -23.14
N ARG A 20 -39.87 21.84 -21.88
CA ARG A 20 -39.87 23.07 -21.07
C ARG A 20 -38.48 23.53 -20.57
N ILE A 21 -37.42 23.11 -21.25
CA ILE A 21 -36.04 23.50 -20.94
C ILE A 21 -35.79 24.94 -21.42
N PRO A 22 -35.03 25.77 -20.68
CA PRO A 22 -34.62 27.09 -21.15
C PRO A 22 -33.91 27.04 -22.49
N ARG A 23 -34.30 27.90 -23.44
CA ARG A 23 -33.75 27.96 -24.79
C ARG A 23 -33.13 29.32 -25.09
N VAL A 24 -32.07 29.32 -25.88
CA VAL A 24 -31.37 30.56 -26.28
C VAL A 24 -32.28 31.42 -27.15
N ARG A 25 -32.38 32.71 -26.80
CA ARG A 25 -33.19 33.70 -27.53
C ARG A 25 -32.48 34.17 -28.80
N GLY A 26 -33.23 34.68 -29.77
CA GLY A 26 -32.71 35.21 -31.04
C GLY A 26 -32.96 34.29 -32.25
N GLY A 27 -32.33 34.62 -33.39
CA GLY A 27 -32.48 33.91 -34.68
C GLY A 27 -31.20 34.01 -35.52
N GLY A 28 -31.18 33.40 -36.71
CA GLY A 28 -30.07 33.54 -37.66
C GLY A 28 -28.78 32.79 -37.34
N THR A 29 -28.74 31.97 -36.27
CA THR A 29 -27.59 31.11 -35.96
C THR A 29 -28.06 29.71 -35.56
N HIS A 30 -27.19 28.70 -35.75
CA HIS A 30 -27.46 27.33 -35.31
C HIS A 30 -27.68 27.19 -33.79
N ARG A 31 -27.26 28.18 -32.99
CA ARG A 31 -27.38 28.16 -31.52
C ARG A 31 -28.76 28.62 -31.03
N SER A 32 -29.45 29.46 -31.79
CA SER A 32 -30.77 29.99 -31.46
C SER A 32 -31.81 28.85 -31.30
N GLY A 33 -32.63 28.91 -30.25
CA GLY A 33 -33.66 27.90 -29.96
C GLY A 33 -33.15 26.58 -29.35
N GLN A 34 -31.83 26.38 -29.20
CA GLN A 34 -31.27 25.20 -28.52
C GLN A 34 -31.40 25.31 -26.99
N GLY A 35 -31.44 24.16 -26.32
CA GLY A 35 -31.46 24.08 -24.84
C GLY A 35 -30.20 24.67 -24.18
N ALA A 36 -30.38 25.23 -22.99
CA ALA A 36 -29.34 25.86 -22.17
C ALA A 36 -29.56 25.54 -20.67
N PHE A 37 -28.56 25.90 -19.84
CA PHE A 37 -28.48 25.71 -18.39
C PHE A 37 -28.54 24.27 -17.85
N GLY A 38 -29.38 23.39 -18.38
CA GLY A 38 -29.58 22.03 -17.87
C GLY A 38 -28.34 21.15 -18.03
N ASN A 39 -28.13 20.21 -17.10
CA ASN A 39 -27.04 19.24 -17.14
C ASN A 39 -27.18 18.17 -18.23
N MET A 40 -28.39 17.99 -18.76
CA MET A 40 -28.69 17.17 -19.92
C MET A 40 -28.51 17.93 -21.24
N CYS A 41 -28.34 19.26 -21.20
CA CYS A 41 -28.20 20.08 -22.39
C CYS A 41 -26.73 20.18 -22.82
N ARG A 42 -26.47 20.04 -24.12
CA ARG A 42 -25.16 20.32 -24.71
C ARG A 42 -24.78 21.78 -24.46
N GLY A 43 -23.59 22.01 -23.89
CA GLY A 43 -23.11 23.36 -23.53
C GLY A 43 -23.77 23.96 -22.28
N GLY A 44 -24.65 23.23 -21.59
CA GLY A 44 -25.17 23.59 -20.27
C GLY A 44 -24.16 23.35 -19.14
N ARG A 45 -24.56 23.65 -17.90
CA ARG A 45 -23.71 23.42 -16.73
C ARG A 45 -23.81 21.96 -16.28
N MET A 46 -22.75 21.39 -15.71
CA MET A 46 -22.84 20.05 -15.10
C MET A 46 -23.66 20.06 -13.81
N PHE A 47 -24.26 18.92 -13.46
CA PHE A 47 -24.86 18.73 -12.15
C PHE A 47 -23.78 18.73 -11.06
N ALA A 48 -24.07 19.37 -9.92
CA ALA A 48 -23.16 19.54 -8.80
C ALA A 48 -21.71 19.91 -9.21
N PRO A 49 -21.49 21.12 -9.80
CA PRO A 49 -20.16 21.53 -10.25
C PRO A 49 -19.12 21.44 -9.13
N THR A 50 -17.93 20.95 -9.48
CA THR A 50 -16.84 20.79 -8.50
C THR A 50 -16.46 22.12 -7.88
N LYS A 51 -16.53 22.20 -6.55
CA LYS A 51 -16.18 23.41 -5.80
C LYS A 51 -14.75 23.37 -5.27
N THR A 52 -14.15 24.53 -5.17
CA THR A 52 -12.78 24.71 -4.67
C THR A 52 -12.65 24.30 -3.19
N TRP A 53 -13.69 24.59 -2.38
CA TRP A 53 -13.76 24.29 -0.95
C TRP A 53 -14.10 22.84 -0.60
N ARG A 54 -13.96 21.90 -1.55
CA ARG A 54 -14.05 20.46 -1.22
C ARG A 54 -13.06 20.14 -0.09
N ARG A 55 -13.46 19.33 0.90
CA ARG A 55 -12.56 18.91 2.00
C ARG A 55 -11.47 17.98 1.45
N TRP A 56 -10.37 18.53 0.94
CA TRP A 56 -9.27 17.79 0.34
C TRP A 56 -8.35 17.13 1.37
N HIS A 57 -8.08 17.83 2.47
CA HIS A 57 -7.08 17.43 3.44
C HIS A 57 -7.73 16.61 4.56
N ARG A 58 -6.97 15.66 5.12
CA ARG A 58 -7.37 14.82 6.25
C ARG A 58 -6.30 14.90 7.31
N ARG A 59 -6.64 15.46 8.47
CA ARG A 59 -5.76 15.49 9.64
C ARG A 59 -5.73 14.08 10.25
N VAL A 60 -4.55 13.63 10.61
CA VAL A 60 -4.30 12.36 11.31
C VAL A 60 -3.49 12.69 12.56
N ASN A 61 -3.79 12.00 13.66
CA ASN A 61 -3.15 12.24 14.96
C ASN A 61 -1.64 12.01 14.86
N THR A 62 -0.88 12.81 15.60
CA THR A 62 0.59 12.73 15.63
C THR A 62 1.07 11.38 16.15
N THR A 63 0.42 10.85 17.19
CA THR A 63 0.67 9.51 17.75
C THR A 63 0.47 8.41 16.72
N GLN A 64 -0.63 8.44 15.95
CA GLN A 64 -0.89 7.48 14.88
C GLN A 64 0.12 7.57 13.73
N LYS A 65 0.53 8.79 13.34
CA LYS A 65 1.60 8.99 12.35
C LYS A 65 2.92 8.39 12.84
N ARG A 66 3.29 8.65 14.10
CA ARG A 66 4.52 8.11 14.72
C ARG A 66 4.46 6.58 14.79
N TYR A 67 3.33 6.01 15.21
CA TYR A 67 3.09 4.56 15.21
C TYR A 67 3.33 3.95 13.83
N ALA A 68 2.73 4.52 12.78
CA ALA A 68 2.89 4.03 11.41
C ALA A 68 4.35 4.10 10.92
N VAL A 69 5.10 5.14 11.31
CA VAL A 69 6.53 5.23 10.99
C VAL A 69 7.32 4.13 11.72
N CYS A 70 7.09 3.92 13.02
CA CYS A 70 7.73 2.84 13.78
C CYS A 70 7.43 1.47 13.17
N SER A 71 6.18 1.19 12.81
CA SER A 71 5.81 -0.07 12.15
C SER A 71 6.49 -0.23 10.78
N ALA A 72 6.61 0.85 9.99
CA ALA A 72 7.29 0.79 8.70
C ALA A 72 8.80 0.55 8.86
N LEU A 73 9.44 1.15 9.86
CA LEU A 73 10.85 0.94 10.19
C LEU A 73 11.10 -0.49 10.68
N ALA A 74 10.31 -0.98 11.63
CA ALA A 74 10.43 -2.36 12.12
C ALA A 74 10.25 -3.38 10.98
N ALA A 75 9.29 -3.15 10.09
CA ALA A 75 9.10 -4.00 8.91
C ALA A 75 10.26 -3.94 7.91
N SER A 76 11.03 -2.85 7.85
CA SER A 76 12.21 -2.76 6.99
C SER A 76 13.40 -3.58 7.49
N ALA A 77 13.40 -3.96 8.77
CA ALA A 77 14.40 -4.84 9.36
C ALA A 77 14.12 -6.34 9.14
N LEU A 78 12.90 -6.70 8.69
CA LEU A 78 12.52 -8.10 8.46
C LEU A 78 12.74 -8.50 6.98
N PRO A 79 13.69 -9.40 6.66
CA PRO A 79 13.99 -9.77 5.28
C PRO A 79 12.77 -10.27 4.49
N ALA A 80 11.92 -11.10 5.10
CA ALA A 80 10.72 -11.63 4.45
C ALA A 80 9.76 -10.53 3.98
N LEU A 81 9.58 -9.47 4.79
CA LEU A 81 8.72 -8.34 4.42
C LEU A 81 9.35 -7.51 3.30
N VAL A 82 10.68 -7.32 3.33
CA VAL A 82 11.41 -6.60 2.28
C VAL A 82 11.38 -7.35 0.93
N MET A 83 11.54 -8.67 0.96
CA MET A 83 11.45 -9.53 -0.23
C MET A 83 10.03 -9.59 -0.78
N SER A 84 9.01 -9.71 0.07
CA SER A 84 7.60 -9.76 -0.37
C SER A 84 7.15 -8.45 -1.06
N LYS A 85 7.72 -7.31 -0.67
CA LYS A 85 7.54 -6.04 -1.39
C LYS A 85 8.11 -6.08 -2.81
N GLY A 86 9.11 -6.94 -3.03
CA GLY A 86 9.75 -7.19 -4.31
C GLY A 86 11.08 -6.47 -4.48
N HIS A 87 11.78 -6.13 -3.40
CA HIS A 87 13.18 -5.69 -3.47
C HIS A 87 14.10 -6.89 -3.73
N ARG A 88 15.19 -6.67 -4.48
CA ARG A 88 16.24 -7.68 -4.70
C ARG A 88 17.31 -7.55 -3.60
N ILE A 89 17.21 -8.41 -2.59
CA ILE A 89 18.10 -8.40 -1.41
C ILE A 89 18.84 -9.73 -1.21
N GLU A 90 18.83 -10.62 -2.21
CA GLU A 90 19.33 -11.99 -2.11
C GLU A 90 20.86 -12.05 -1.88
N GLU A 91 21.62 -11.09 -2.40
CA GLU A 91 23.09 -11.00 -2.26
C GLU A 91 23.54 -10.03 -1.14
N ILE A 92 22.61 -9.42 -0.42
CA ILE A 92 22.93 -8.41 0.60
C ILE A 92 23.40 -9.12 1.87
N PRO A 93 24.52 -8.68 2.50
CA PRO A 93 25.10 -9.39 3.63
C PRO A 93 24.22 -9.34 4.88
N GLU A 94 23.53 -8.22 5.12
CA GLU A 94 22.75 -8.00 6.33
C GLU A 94 21.53 -7.11 6.07
N VAL A 95 20.45 -7.37 6.80
CA VAL A 95 19.28 -6.50 6.92
C VAL A 95 18.96 -6.37 8.41
N PRO A 96 19.02 -5.17 9.01
CA PRO A 96 19.19 -3.85 8.40
C PRO A 96 20.62 -3.57 7.89
N LEU A 97 20.74 -2.90 6.74
CA LEU A 97 22.05 -2.55 6.17
C LEU A 97 22.54 -1.19 6.69
N VAL A 98 23.66 -1.18 7.40
CA VAL A 98 24.32 0.02 7.94
C VAL A 98 25.68 0.23 7.27
N VAL A 99 26.00 1.48 6.92
CA VAL A 99 27.26 1.87 6.26
C VAL A 99 27.94 3.02 7.01
N GLU A 100 29.27 3.15 6.84
CA GLU A 100 30.05 4.23 7.45
C GLU A 100 29.54 5.63 7.05
N ASP A 101 29.71 6.60 7.96
CA ASP A 101 29.32 8.00 7.74
C ASP A 101 30.09 8.69 6.61
N LYS A 102 31.20 8.12 6.13
CA LYS A 102 31.93 8.61 4.94
C LYS A 102 31.04 8.71 3.70
N VAL A 103 29.99 7.90 3.62
CA VAL A 103 28.99 7.93 2.52
C VAL A 103 28.27 9.29 2.46
N GLU A 104 28.11 9.98 3.59
CA GLU A 104 27.48 11.31 3.65
C GLU A 104 28.28 12.38 2.90
N GLY A 105 29.61 12.22 2.84
CA GLY A 105 30.55 13.12 2.17
C GLY A 105 30.73 12.89 0.66
N TYR A 106 30.06 11.89 0.07
CA TYR A 106 30.17 11.63 -1.36
C TYR A 106 29.66 12.80 -2.19
N LYS A 107 30.44 13.21 -3.19
CA LYS A 107 30.09 14.33 -4.09
C LYS A 107 29.75 13.85 -5.51
N LYS A 108 30.24 12.69 -5.92
CA LYS A 108 30.09 12.17 -7.29
C LYS A 108 29.16 10.96 -7.34
N THR A 109 28.28 10.92 -8.34
CA THR A 109 27.38 9.78 -8.57
C THR A 109 28.13 8.48 -8.88
N LYS A 110 29.33 8.57 -9.47
CA LYS A 110 30.18 7.41 -9.76
C LYS A 110 30.57 6.66 -8.47
N GLU A 111 30.89 7.38 -7.41
CA GLU A 111 31.21 6.82 -6.08
C GLU A 111 29.98 6.15 -5.47
N ALA A 112 28.82 6.81 -5.54
CA ALA A 112 27.55 6.24 -5.07
C ALA A 112 27.17 4.94 -5.80
N VAL A 113 27.35 4.88 -7.13
CA VAL A 113 27.12 3.65 -7.92
C VAL A 113 28.11 2.56 -7.52
N LEU A 114 29.39 2.90 -7.31
CA LEU A 114 30.41 1.93 -6.88
C LEU A 114 30.06 1.34 -5.52
N LEU A 115 29.63 2.17 -4.56
CA LEU A 115 29.16 1.72 -3.25
C LEU A 115 27.99 0.74 -3.39
N LEU A 116 26.95 1.07 -4.15
CA LEU A 116 25.77 0.22 -4.32
C LEU A 116 26.10 -1.13 -4.99
N LYS A 117 27.13 -1.16 -5.86
CA LYS A 117 27.66 -2.40 -6.42
C LYS A 117 28.40 -3.23 -5.36
N LYS A 118 29.23 -2.61 -4.53
CA LYS A 118 29.95 -3.28 -3.43
C LYS A 118 28.98 -3.86 -2.39
N LEU A 119 27.94 -3.10 -2.04
CA LEU A 119 26.87 -3.53 -1.13
C LEU A 119 25.87 -4.52 -1.74
N LYS A 120 26.08 -4.94 -3.00
CA LYS A 120 25.19 -5.85 -3.76
C LYS A 120 23.74 -5.36 -3.96
N ALA A 121 23.45 -4.11 -3.61
CA ALA A 121 22.15 -3.46 -3.81
C ALA A 121 21.86 -3.06 -5.27
N TRP A 122 22.85 -3.19 -6.17
CA TRP A 122 22.72 -2.77 -7.57
C TRP A 122 21.67 -3.56 -8.36
N ASN A 123 21.38 -4.82 -7.98
CA ASN A 123 20.35 -5.63 -8.63
C ASN A 123 18.94 -5.03 -8.45
N ASP A 124 18.66 -4.38 -7.32
CA ASP A 124 17.39 -3.67 -7.11
C ASP A 124 17.28 -2.44 -8.02
N ILE A 125 18.41 -1.76 -8.29
CA ILE A 125 18.46 -0.61 -9.20
C ILE A 125 18.32 -1.05 -10.66
N LYS A 126 18.98 -2.15 -11.07
CA LYS A 126 18.76 -2.77 -12.39
C LYS A 126 17.29 -3.09 -12.61
N LYS A 127 16.60 -3.60 -11.58
CA LYS A 127 15.15 -3.84 -11.62
C LYS A 127 14.34 -2.55 -11.80
N VAL A 128 14.78 -1.43 -11.22
CA VAL A 128 14.16 -0.12 -11.47
C VAL A 128 14.32 0.27 -12.94
N TYR A 129 15.53 0.19 -13.50
CA TYR A 129 15.80 0.49 -14.92
C TYR A 129 14.91 -0.35 -15.84
N ALA A 130 14.87 -1.68 -15.64
CA ALA A 130 14.03 -2.58 -16.44
C ALA A 130 12.52 -2.30 -16.31
N SER A 131 12.08 -1.68 -15.22
CA SER A 131 10.67 -1.36 -14.98
C SER A 131 10.20 -0.04 -15.59
N GLN A 132 11.11 0.75 -16.17
CA GLN A 132 10.77 2.04 -16.75
C GLN A 132 9.88 1.86 -17.97
N ARG A 133 8.66 2.41 -17.91
CA ARG A 133 7.70 2.33 -19.01
C ARG A 133 6.80 3.55 -19.10
N MET A 134 6.10 3.68 -20.21
CA MET A 134 5.14 4.75 -20.44
C MET A 134 3.86 4.52 -19.62
N ARG A 135 3.30 5.59 -19.06
CA ARG A 135 2.04 5.51 -18.32
C ARG A 135 0.88 5.26 -19.28
N ALA A 136 0.03 4.29 -18.96
CA ALA A 136 -1.21 4.05 -19.68
C ALA A 136 -2.24 5.18 -19.46
N GLY A 137 -3.05 5.46 -20.48
CA GLY A 137 -4.17 6.41 -20.40
C GLY A 137 -3.80 7.91 -20.47
N LYS A 138 -4.76 8.75 -20.07
CA LYS A 138 -4.72 10.22 -20.22
C LYS A 138 -3.71 10.93 -19.30
N GLY A 139 -3.10 10.22 -18.35
CA GLY A 139 -2.09 10.78 -17.45
C GLY A 139 -0.84 11.30 -18.16
N LYS A 140 -0.56 10.81 -19.39
CA LYS A 140 0.54 11.29 -20.24
C LYS A 140 0.43 12.79 -20.56
N MET A 141 -0.80 13.29 -20.77
CA MET A 141 -1.07 14.71 -21.05
C MET A 141 -1.04 15.60 -19.80
N ARG A 142 -0.93 15.02 -18.61
CA ARG A 142 -0.94 15.74 -17.32
C ARG A 142 0.41 15.66 -16.62
N ASN A 143 1.51 15.81 -17.37
CA ASN A 143 2.90 15.80 -16.89
C ASN A 143 3.32 14.54 -16.09
N ARG A 144 2.67 13.39 -16.35
CA ARG A 144 2.94 12.11 -15.66
C ARG A 144 3.23 10.98 -16.66
N ARG A 145 4.03 11.29 -17.69
CA ARG A 145 4.25 10.44 -18.88
C ARG A 145 4.97 9.11 -18.61
N ARG A 146 5.97 9.09 -17.71
CA ARG A 146 6.77 7.90 -17.38
C ARG A 146 6.46 7.35 -15.98
N ILE A 147 6.59 6.05 -15.81
CA ILE A 147 6.48 5.34 -14.52
C ILE A 147 7.67 4.41 -14.33
N GLN A 148 8.05 4.17 -13.08
CA GLN A 148 9.13 3.28 -12.68
C GLN A 148 8.91 2.75 -11.26
N ARG A 149 9.53 1.62 -10.91
CA ARG A 149 9.55 1.10 -9.54
C ARG A 149 10.31 2.03 -8.58
N LYS A 150 10.01 1.90 -7.28
CA LYS A 150 10.80 2.51 -6.22
C LYS A 150 11.91 1.53 -5.83
N GLY A 151 13.13 2.01 -5.78
CA GLY A 151 14.30 1.24 -5.34
C GLY A 151 14.60 1.49 -3.86
N PRO A 152 15.87 1.33 -3.45
CA PRO A 152 16.27 1.47 -2.06
C PRO A 152 16.03 2.88 -1.52
N CYS A 153 15.83 2.94 -0.22
CA CYS A 153 15.78 4.17 0.56
C CYS A 153 17.16 4.37 1.21
N VAL A 154 17.76 5.55 1.09
CA VAL A 154 19.03 5.89 1.77
C VAL A 154 18.70 6.91 2.86
N ILE A 155 18.94 6.52 4.11
CA ILE A 155 18.64 7.33 5.28
C ILE A 155 19.95 7.84 5.86
N TYR A 156 20.06 9.16 5.95
CA TYR A 156 21.25 9.87 6.41
C TYR A 156 20.93 10.85 7.54
N ASN A 157 21.95 11.27 8.27
CA ASN A 157 21.83 12.27 9.32
C ASN A 157 22.13 13.67 8.76
N GLU A 158 23.30 13.86 8.17
CA GLU A 158 23.76 15.14 7.64
C GLU A 158 23.94 15.12 6.12
N ASN A 159 23.74 16.28 5.49
CA ASN A 159 23.86 16.40 4.04
C ASN A 159 25.17 17.09 3.65
N ASN A 160 26.25 16.31 3.59
CA ASN A 160 27.58 16.79 3.21
C ASN A 160 27.92 16.55 1.72
N GLY A 161 26.89 16.27 0.90
CA GLY A 161 27.05 15.97 -0.53
C GLY A 161 26.21 14.79 -1.00
N ILE A 162 25.82 13.90 -0.07
CA ILE A 162 25.08 12.67 -0.35
C ILE A 162 23.84 12.88 -1.22
N VAL A 163 23.10 13.97 -1.01
CA VAL A 163 21.90 14.25 -1.81
C VAL A 163 22.25 14.45 -3.28
N LYS A 164 23.34 15.17 -3.58
CA LYS A 164 23.80 15.40 -4.95
C LYS A 164 24.35 14.12 -5.57
N ALA A 165 25.07 13.30 -4.80
CA ALA A 165 25.63 12.04 -5.29
C ALA A 165 24.56 10.99 -5.63
N PHE A 166 23.49 10.88 -4.84
CA PHE A 166 22.49 9.82 -5.00
C PHE A 166 21.25 10.23 -5.81
N ARG A 167 20.90 11.53 -5.91
CA ARG A 167 19.63 11.97 -6.53
C ARG A 167 19.46 11.57 -8.01
N ASN A 168 20.56 11.38 -8.73
CA ASN A 168 20.51 11.09 -10.18
C ASN A 168 20.30 9.60 -10.47
N ILE A 169 20.44 8.72 -9.47
CA ILE A 169 20.22 7.28 -9.65
C ILE A 169 18.72 6.99 -9.58
N PRO A 170 18.12 6.37 -10.62
CA PRO A 170 16.68 6.17 -10.66
C PRO A 170 16.21 5.21 -9.57
N GLY A 171 15.06 5.53 -8.97
CA GLY A 171 14.43 4.70 -7.95
C GLY A 171 14.91 4.96 -6.52
N ILE A 172 16.12 5.49 -6.32
CA ILE A 172 16.62 5.84 -5.00
C ILE A 172 15.76 6.95 -4.38
N THR A 173 15.53 6.85 -3.08
CA THR A 173 14.91 7.93 -2.32
C THR A 173 15.77 8.26 -1.12
N LEU A 174 16.08 9.53 -0.98
CA LEU A 174 16.86 10.06 0.12
C LEU A 174 15.93 10.50 1.24
N LEU A 175 16.27 10.17 2.48
CA LEU A 175 15.51 10.52 3.67
C LEU A 175 16.49 11.00 4.76
N ASN A 176 16.13 12.09 5.43
CA ASN A 176 16.85 12.51 6.63
C ASN A 176 16.21 11.82 7.84
N VAL A 177 17.02 11.29 8.75
CA VAL A 177 16.55 10.56 9.94
C VAL A 177 15.65 11.41 10.85
N SER A 178 15.90 12.72 10.97
CA SER A 178 15.06 13.62 11.76
C SER A 178 13.71 13.93 11.07
N LYS A 179 13.61 13.69 9.76
CA LYS A 179 12.45 14.04 8.91
C LYS A 179 11.96 12.83 8.11
N LEU A 180 11.76 11.69 8.80
CA LEU A 180 11.24 10.48 8.18
C LEU A 180 9.82 10.68 7.64
N ASN A 181 9.62 10.24 6.40
CA ASN A 181 8.33 10.38 5.72
C ASN A 181 7.71 9.00 5.47
N LEU A 182 6.53 8.76 6.06
CA LEU A 182 5.76 7.53 5.91
C LEU A 182 5.47 7.20 4.43
N LEU A 183 5.15 8.21 3.61
CA LEU A 183 4.85 8.00 2.18
C LEU A 183 6.05 7.48 1.39
N ARG A 184 7.26 7.70 1.91
CA ARG A 184 8.51 7.20 1.33
C ARG A 184 8.93 5.87 1.95
N LEU A 185 8.68 5.64 3.24
CA LEU A 185 8.98 4.37 3.90
C LEU A 185 8.02 3.24 3.49
N ALA A 186 6.72 3.53 3.38
CA ALA A 186 5.69 2.57 2.98
C ALA A 186 4.97 3.03 1.68
N PRO A 187 5.65 3.02 0.52
CA PRO A 187 5.08 3.50 -0.73
C PRO A 187 3.87 2.64 -1.13
N GLY A 188 2.73 3.28 -1.35
CA GLY A 188 1.47 2.60 -1.67
C GLY A 188 0.80 1.92 -0.47
N GLY A 189 1.23 2.22 0.76
CA GLY A 189 0.65 1.66 1.99
C GLY A 189 1.20 0.29 2.39
N HIS A 190 1.99 -0.39 1.54
CA HIS A 190 2.66 -1.62 1.95
C HIS A 190 4.04 -1.34 2.56
N VAL A 191 4.29 -1.98 3.70
CA VAL A 191 5.53 -1.93 4.48
C VAL A 191 6.66 -2.79 3.87
N GLY A 192 7.85 -2.80 4.48
CA GLY A 192 8.98 -3.60 4.01
C GLY A 192 9.69 -2.99 2.81
N ARG A 193 10.01 -1.69 2.85
CA ARG A 193 10.89 -1.09 1.85
C ARG A 193 12.34 -1.34 2.24
N PHE A 194 13.19 -1.68 1.27
CA PHE A 194 14.62 -1.83 1.52
C PHE A 194 15.25 -0.46 1.84
N CYS A 195 15.92 -0.37 2.99
CA CYS A 195 16.53 0.85 3.49
C CYS A 195 18.00 0.62 3.88
N ILE A 196 18.83 1.58 3.50
CA ILE A 196 20.28 1.65 3.75
C ILE A 196 20.50 2.83 4.71
N TRP A 197 21.15 2.57 5.83
CA TRP A 197 21.37 3.54 6.90
C TRP A 197 22.83 3.95 6.96
N THR A 198 23.10 5.22 7.22
CA THR A 198 24.42 5.64 7.72
C THR A 198 24.53 5.35 9.22
N GLU A 199 25.74 5.14 9.71
CA GLU A 199 26.01 4.80 11.12
C GLU A 199 25.41 5.83 12.07
N SER A 200 25.68 7.12 11.84
CA SER A 200 25.11 8.23 12.62
C SER A 200 23.59 8.28 12.54
N ALA A 201 22.99 8.02 11.37
CA ALA A 201 21.55 7.96 11.23
C ALA A 201 20.94 6.80 12.02
N PHE A 202 21.60 5.64 12.03
CA PHE A 202 21.14 4.47 12.77
C PHE A 202 21.20 4.70 14.28
N ARG A 203 22.32 5.25 14.80
CA ARG A 203 22.46 5.61 16.22
C ARG A 203 21.42 6.63 16.67
N LYS A 204 21.14 7.64 15.85
CA LYS A 204 20.19 8.72 16.15
C LYS A 204 18.73 8.26 16.27
N LEU A 205 18.39 7.05 15.81
CA LEU A 205 17.05 6.48 16.02
C LEU A 205 16.73 6.30 17.50
N ASP A 206 17.71 5.91 18.31
CA ASP A 206 17.54 5.70 19.76
C ASP A 206 17.17 7.02 20.45
N ASP A 207 17.86 8.12 20.12
CA ASP A 207 17.52 9.44 20.65
C ASP A 207 16.18 9.97 20.12
N LEU A 208 15.79 9.61 18.89
CA LEU A 208 14.56 10.07 18.23
C LEU A 208 13.30 9.36 18.71
N TYR A 209 13.37 8.07 19.01
CA TYR A 209 12.21 7.25 19.35
C TYR A 209 12.28 6.63 20.74
N GLY A 210 13.47 6.56 21.36
CA GLY A 210 13.68 5.95 22.65
C GLY A 210 13.58 4.42 22.61
N THR A 211 13.58 3.84 23.79
CA THR A 211 13.29 2.42 24.05
C THR A 211 12.04 2.32 24.91
N TRP A 212 11.49 1.12 25.15
CA TRP A 212 10.34 0.99 26.07
C TRP A 212 10.63 1.48 27.50
N ARG A 213 11.90 1.43 27.93
CA ARG A 213 12.33 1.88 29.27
C ARG A 213 12.70 3.36 29.34
N LYS A 214 13.15 3.96 28.23
CA LYS A 214 13.62 5.34 28.16
C LYS A 214 12.85 6.09 27.08
N ALA A 215 12.10 7.12 27.48
CA ALA A 215 11.35 7.98 26.56
C ALA A 215 12.27 8.67 25.53
N ALA A 216 11.69 9.09 24.41
CA ALA A 216 12.45 9.77 23.35
C ALA A 216 12.98 11.13 23.83
N LYS A 217 14.26 11.42 23.52
CA LYS A 217 14.88 12.71 23.89
C LYS A 217 14.43 13.84 22.99
N LEU A 218 14.32 13.57 21.69
CA LEU A 218 14.04 14.60 20.66
C LEU A 218 12.54 14.80 20.39
N LYS A 219 11.66 14.01 21.02
CA LYS A 219 10.21 14.12 20.86
C LYS A 219 9.55 14.24 22.23
N ALA A 220 8.97 15.41 22.48
CA ALA A 220 8.13 15.61 23.66
C ALA A 220 7.00 14.58 23.72
N ASP A 221 6.78 14.07 24.94
CA ASP A 221 5.72 13.14 25.35
C ASP A 221 5.54 11.96 24.41
N TYR A 222 6.67 11.32 24.04
CA TYR A 222 6.66 10.15 23.18
C TYR A 222 7.43 8.98 23.76
N ASN A 223 6.75 7.84 23.82
CA ASN A 223 7.35 6.54 24.08
C ASN A 223 6.93 5.55 22.97
N LEU A 224 7.67 4.46 22.83
CA LEU A 224 7.35 3.39 21.88
C LEU A 224 5.98 2.76 22.19
N PRO A 225 5.24 2.32 21.16
CA PRO A 225 4.00 1.59 21.38
C PRO A 225 4.27 0.25 22.09
N MET A 226 3.37 -0.10 23.02
CA MET A 226 3.40 -1.38 23.70
C MET A 226 2.95 -2.51 22.78
N HIS A 227 3.65 -3.64 22.82
CA HIS A 227 3.24 -4.85 22.12
C HIS A 227 2.03 -5.47 22.83
N LYS A 228 1.06 -5.97 22.07
CA LYS A 228 -0.09 -6.70 22.63
C LYS A 228 0.26 -8.14 23.03
N MET A 229 1.25 -8.73 22.36
CA MET A 229 1.77 -10.06 22.62
C MET A 229 3.29 -9.99 22.68
N THR A 230 3.88 -10.58 23.71
CA THR A 230 5.34 -10.65 23.89
C THR A 230 5.97 -11.62 22.89
N ASN A 231 5.38 -12.81 22.75
CA ASN A 231 5.77 -13.83 21.78
C ASN A 231 4.70 -13.97 20.70
N THR A 232 5.07 -13.74 19.44
CA THR A 232 4.19 -13.85 18.27
C THR A 232 4.30 -15.20 17.55
N ASP A 233 5.21 -16.08 17.96
CA ASP A 233 5.35 -17.44 17.41
C ASP A 233 4.29 -18.36 17.99
N LEU A 234 3.13 -18.36 17.35
CA LEU A 234 1.99 -19.20 17.71
C LEU A 234 2.32 -20.70 17.60
N SER A 235 3.16 -21.10 16.65
CA SER A 235 3.55 -22.51 16.47
C SER A 235 4.30 -23.01 17.69
N ARG A 236 5.25 -22.22 18.20
CA ARG A 236 5.97 -22.53 19.44
C ARG A 236 5.04 -22.54 20.65
N ILE A 237 4.14 -21.56 20.78
CA ILE A 237 3.18 -21.50 21.89
C ILE A 237 2.31 -22.76 21.88
N LEU A 238 1.69 -23.10 20.76
CA LEU A 238 0.80 -24.25 20.66
C LEU A 238 1.52 -25.58 20.93
N LYS A 239 2.80 -25.70 20.55
CA LYS A 239 3.61 -26.92 20.77
C LYS A 239 4.29 -26.98 22.14
N SER A 240 4.09 -25.98 22.99
CA SER A 240 4.66 -25.96 24.34
C SER A 240 4.12 -27.11 25.20
N GLN A 241 4.97 -27.65 26.08
CA GLN A 241 4.61 -28.83 26.90
C GLN A 241 3.47 -28.50 27.86
N GLU A 242 3.44 -27.27 28.36
CA GLU A 242 2.44 -26.74 29.26
C GLU A 242 1.05 -26.78 28.63
N ILE A 243 0.94 -26.36 27.36
CA ILE A 243 -0.33 -26.45 26.62
C ILE A 243 -0.61 -27.90 26.26
N GLN A 244 0.35 -28.63 25.68
CA GLN A 244 0.13 -30.00 25.22
C GLN A 244 -0.30 -30.95 26.36
N ARG A 245 0.20 -30.76 27.58
CA ARG A 245 -0.18 -31.56 28.76
C ARG A 245 -1.65 -31.37 29.17
N ALA A 246 -2.22 -30.20 28.92
CA ALA A 246 -3.61 -29.90 29.25
C ALA A 246 -4.61 -30.21 28.11
N LEU A 247 -4.11 -30.56 26.92
CA LEU A 247 -4.97 -30.82 25.76
C LEU A 247 -5.52 -32.25 25.76
N ARG A 248 -6.79 -32.39 25.37
CA ARG A 248 -7.39 -33.69 25.02
C ARG A 248 -6.88 -34.20 23.66
N ALA A 249 -6.99 -35.51 23.45
CA ALA A 249 -6.65 -36.13 22.17
C ALA A 249 -7.47 -35.51 21.00
N PRO A 250 -6.84 -35.22 19.84
CA PRO A 250 -7.52 -34.60 18.72
C PRO A 250 -8.48 -35.58 18.02
N VAL A 251 -9.75 -35.19 17.90
CA VAL A 251 -10.74 -35.97 17.13
C VAL A 251 -10.59 -35.65 15.65
N LYS A 252 -9.79 -36.44 14.93
CA LYS A 252 -9.53 -36.25 13.48
C LYS A 252 -10.53 -37.00 12.57
N LYS A 253 -11.48 -37.74 13.15
CA LYS A 253 -12.47 -38.52 12.38
C LYS A 253 -13.50 -37.61 11.74
N VAL A 254 -13.43 -37.45 10.42
CA VAL A 254 -14.43 -36.73 9.63
C VAL A 254 -15.63 -37.65 9.34
N LYS A 255 -16.77 -37.39 9.97
CA LYS A 255 -18.03 -38.07 9.65
C LYS A 255 -18.66 -37.42 8.41
N ARG A 256 -18.54 -38.08 7.25
CA ARG A 256 -19.20 -37.62 6.02
C ARG A 256 -20.67 -38.03 6.02
N ARG A 257 -21.49 -37.31 5.26
CA ARG A 257 -22.88 -37.70 5.02
C ARG A 257 -22.90 -39.07 4.35
N GLU A 258 -23.43 -40.06 5.03
CA GLU A 258 -23.68 -41.37 4.44
C GLU A 258 -24.92 -41.27 3.55
N LEU A 259 -24.78 -41.63 2.26
CA LEU A 259 -25.93 -41.74 1.38
C LEU A 259 -26.77 -42.93 1.84
N LYS A 260 -28.01 -42.68 2.29
CA LYS A 260 -28.96 -43.73 2.62
C LYS A 260 -29.34 -44.49 1.35
N LYS A 261 -28.72 -45.65 1.15
CA LYS A 261 -29.05 -46.58 0.08
C LYS A 261 -30.31 -47.36 0.46
N ASN A 262 -31.24 -47.51 -0.48
CA ASN A 262 -32.47 -48.29 -0.24
C ASN A 262 -32.12 -49.79 -0.02
N PRO A 263 -32.41 -50.39 1.15
CA PRO A 263 -32.08 -51.79 1.45
C PRO A 263 -32.77 -52.78 0.52
N LEU A 264 -33.99 -52.50 0.06
CA LEU A 264 -34.74 -53.39 -0.84
C LEU A 264 -34.08 -53.52 -2.22
N LYS A 265 -33.41 -52.46 -2.67
CA LYS A 265 -32.65 -52.43 -3.94
C LYS A 265 -31.17 -52.80 -3.76
N ASN A 266 -30.62 -52.71 -2.54
CA ASN A 266 -29.21 -52.95 -2.27
C ASN A 266 -29.01 -54.07 -1.23
N LEU A 267 -28.69 -55.27 -1.72
CA LEU A 267 -28.54 -56.47 -0.90
C LEU A 267 -27.50 -56.34 0.21
N ARG A 268 -26.37 -55.66 -0.03
CA ARG A 268 -25.32 -55.48 1.00
C ARG A 268 -25.79 -54.61 2.15
N ILE A 269 -26.62 -53.60 1.86
CA ILE A 269 -27.21 -52.74 2.89
C ILE A 269 -28.30 -53.51 3.64
N MET A 270 -29.11 -54.31 2.95
CA MET A 270 -30.07 -55.21 3.60
C MET A 270 -29.35 -56.19 4.55
N MET A 271 -28.28 -56.84 4.11
CA MET A 271 -27.51 -57.76 4.96
C MET A 271 -26.82 -57.05 6.13
N ARG A 272 -26.34 -55.82 5.94
CA ARG A 272 -25.75 -55.00 7.01
C ARG A 272 -26.78 -54.63 8.09
N LEU A 273 -28.03 -54.41 7.70
CA LEU A 273 -29.12 -54.05 8.61
C LEU A 273 -29.84 -55.27 9.19
N ASN A 274 -29.99 -56.34 8.40
CA ASN A 274 -30.63 -57.60 8.76
C ASN A 274 -29.88 -58.79 8.10
N PRO A 275 -28.97 -59.46 8.82
CA PRO A 275 -28.22 -60.61 8.31
C PRO A 275 -29.09 -61.81 7.89
N TYR A 276 -30.26 -62.02 8.51
CA TYR A 276 -31.17 -63.13 8.19
C TYR A 276 -31.79 -63.02 6.78
N ALA A 277 -31.81 -61.81 6.21
CA ALA A 277 -32.24 -61.61 4.82
C ALA A 277 -31.36 -62.37 3.80
N LYS A 278 -30.16 -62.82 4.20
CA LYS A 278 -29.31 -63.68 3.36
C LYS A 278 -29.79 -65.13 3.31
N THR A 279 -30.18 -65.69 4.46
CA THR A 279 -30.69 -67.07 4.56
C THR A 279 -32.08 -67.19 3.97
N ALA A 280 -32.96 -66.22 4.23
CA ALA A 280 -34.32 -66.23 3.69
C ALA A 280 -34.41 -66.06 2.17
N ARG A 281 -33.32 -65.63 1.51
CA ARG A 281 -33.26 -65.40 0.06
C ARG A 281 -32.49 -66.48 -0.70
N ARG A 282 -31.82 -67.38 0.04
CA ARG A 282 -31.12 -68.55 -0.50
C ARG A 282 -32.11 -69.69 -0.62
#